data_AF-A0A378C3S4-F1
#
_entry.id   AF-A0A378C3S4-F1
#
_cell.length_a   1.000
_cell.length_b   1.000
_cell.length_c   1.000
_cell.angle_alpha   90.00
_cell.angle_beta   90.00
_cell.angle_gamma   90.00
#
_symmetry.space_group_name_H-M   'P 1'
#
loop_
_entity.id
_entity.type
_entity.pdbx_description
1 polymer ?
#
loop_
_entity_poly.entity_id
_entity_poly.type
_entity_poly.pdbx_seq_one_letter_code
_entity_poly.pdbx_strand_id
1 'polypeptide(L)'
;MLVVDIGGGTTDCSLLLMGPQWRERADRQQSLLGHSGCRIGGNDLDIALAFKCLMPLLGMGGETEKGTALPILPWWNAVAINDVPAQSDFYSTANGRLLNDLLRSARDADKVALLLKVWRQRLSYRLVRSAEESKIALSSAASVETALPFIQDDLATAIAQQGLEAALDQPLTRIMEQVRLALDSSQTTPDVIYLTGGSARSPLIKKALAAQLPGIPLAGGDDFGSVTAGLARWAQVVFR
;
A
#
# COMPACT_ATOMS: atom_id res chain seq x y z
N MET A 1 12.62 -13.50 17.48
CA MET A 1 11.52 -13.47 16.48
C MET A 1 11.29 -12.04 16.04
N LEU A 2 11.31 -11.79 14.74
CA LEU A 2 10.93 -10.49 14.17
C LEU A 2 9.45 -10.54 13.78
N VAL A 3 8.63 -9.67 14.33
CA VAL A 3 7.24 -9.47 13.90
C VAL A 3 7.21 -8.33 12.90
N VAL A 4 6.60 -8.56 11.75
CA VAL A 4 6.34 -7.53 10.72
C VAL A 4 4.83 -7.47 10.51
N ASP A 5 4.20 -6.43 11.05
CA ASP A 5 2.78 -6.16 10.90
C ASP A 5 2.58 -5.12 9.79
N ILE A 6 1.87 -5.51 8.72
CA ILE A 6 1.54 -4.62 7.60
C ILE A 6 0.02 -4.52 7.52
N GLY A 7 -0.51 -3.56 8.26
CA GLY A 7 -1.91 -3.23 8.32
C GLY A 7 -2.40 -2.47 7.08
N GLY A 8 -3.61 -1.92 7.17
CA GLY A 8 -4.21 -1.13 6.09
C GLY A 8 -3.52 0.23 5.87
N GLY A 9 -2.89 0.81 6.89
CA GLY A 9 -2.27 2.14 6.78
C GLY A 9 -0.98 2.35 7.59
N THR A 10 -0.52 1.31 8.29
CA THR A 10 0.75 1.35 9.03
C THR A 10 1.52 0.06 8.82
N THR A 11 2.84 0.17 9.00
CA THR A 11 3.77 -0.93 9.04
C THR A 11 4.54 -0.80 10.34
N ASP A 12 4.50 -1.84 11.16
CA ASP A 12 5.13 -1.90 12.47
C ASP A 12 6.03 -3.14 12.53
N CYS A 13 7.29 -2.93 12.90
CA CYS A 13 8.28 -4.00 13.04
C CYS A 13 8.72 -4.08 14.50
N SER A 14 8.78 -5.29 15.05
CA SER A 14 9.20 -5.52 16.44
C SER A 14 10.06 -6.77 16.54
N LEU A 15 11.29 -6.62 17.03
CA LEU A 15 12.16 -7.74 17.34
C LEU A 15 12.01 -8.12 18.81
N LEU A 16 11.59 -9.36 19.04
CA LEU A 16 11.21 -9.88 20.35
C LEU A 16 11.99 -11.15 20.70
N LEU A 17 12.45 -11.23 21.95
CA LEU A 17 12.83 -12.48 22.60
C LEU A 17 11.56 -13.28 22.91
N MET A 18 11.55 -14.53 22.44
CA MET A 18 10.44 -15.46 22.65
C MET A 18 10.95 -16.66 23.44
N GLY A 19 10.12 -17.17 24.36
CA GLY A 19 10.48 -18.28 25.22
C GLY A 19 9.49 -18.46 26.38
N PRO A 20 9.42 -19.65 27.00
CA PRO A 20 8.50 -19.93 28.09
C PRO A 20 8.64 -18.98 29.28
N GLN A 21 9.85 -18.48 29.55
CA GLN A 21 10.13 -17.57 30.65
C GLN A 21 9.41 -16.21 30.54
N TRP A 22 8.94 -15.84 29.34
CA TRP A 22 8.22 -14.59 29.09
C TRP A 22 6.71 -14.72 29.24
N ARG A 23 6.17 -15.95 29.37
CA ARG A 23 4.73 -16.22 29.32
C ARG A 23 3.97 -15.65 30.52
N GLU A 24 4.56 -15.72 31.70
CA GLU A 24 3.92 -15.30 32.96
C GLU A 24 4.39 -13.92 33.44
N ARG A 25 5.31 -13.29 32.70
CA ARG A 25 5.80 -11.96 33.05
C ARG A 25 4.80 -10.89 32.60
N ALA A 26 4.34 -10.09 33.55
CA ALA A 26 3.58 -8.88 33.26
C ALA A 26 4.48 -7.85 32.54
N ASP A 27 5.66 -7.56 33.08
CA ASP A 27 6.61 -6.70 32.39
C ASP A 27 7.46 -7.49 31.37
N ARG A 28 7.29 -7.13 30.11
CA ARG A 28 8.00 -7.71 28.95
C ARG A 28 8.89 -6.72 28.23
N GLN A 29 9.17 -5.53 28.80
CA GLN A 29 10.05 -4.54 28.16
C GLN A 29 11.40 -5.13 27.79
N GLN A 30 11.99 -5.94 28.66
CA GLN A 30 13.27 -6.63 28.42
C GLN A 30 13.24 -7.62 27.25
N SER A 31 12.05 -8.05 26.80
CA SER A 31 11.93 -8.92 25.63
C SER A 31 11.90 -8.16 24.32
N LEU A 32 11.65 -6.84 24.33
CA LEU A 32 11.67 -6.00 23.13
C LEU A 32 13.11 -5.53 22.86
N LEU A 33 13.72 -6.08 21.83
CA LEU A 33 15.10 -5.78 21.46
C LEU A 33 15.20 -4.61 20.49
N GLY A 34 14.15 -4.36 19.71
CA GLY A 34 14.12 -3.30 18.72
C GLY A 34 12.73 -3.13 18.15
N HIS A 35 12.38 -1.91 17.76
CA HIS A 35 11.11 -1.63 17.09
C HIS A 35 11.25 -0.45 16.13
N SER A 36 10.38 -0.42 15.14
CA SER A 36 10.23 0.70 14.22
C SER A 36 8.81 0.69 13.66
N GLY A 37 8.35 1.83 13.14
CA GLY A 37 7.06 1.90 12.51
C GLY A 37 6.90 3.13 11.63
N CYS A 38 6.06 3.02 10.61
CA CYS A 38 5.73 4.13 9.74
C CYS A 38 4.28 4.06 9.25
N ARG A 39 3.74 5.22 8.85
CA ARG A 39 2.40 5.35 8.24
C ARG A 39 2.46 4.97 6.75
N ILE A 40 2.73 3.69 6.50
CA ILE A 40 2.69 3.07 5.18
C ILE A 40 2.05 1.70 5.37
N GLY A 41 0.99 1.40 4.64
CA GLY A 41 0.34 0.09 4.73
C GLY A 41 -0.24 -0.35 3.40
N GLY A 42 -1.25 -1.23 3.48
CA GLY A 42 -1.93 -1.78 2.31
C GLY A 42 -2.48 -0.72 1.36
N ASN A 43 -3.06 0.34 1.91
CA ASN A 43 -3.64 1.42 1.13
C ASN A 43 -2.58 2.16 0.30
N ASP A 44 -1.37 2.34 0.81
CA ASP A 44 -0.28 2.95 0.04
C ASP A 44 0.12 2.08 -1.17
N LEU A 45 0.03 0.76 -1.03
CA LEU A 45 0.24 -0.17 -2.16
C LEU A 45 -0.87 -0.04 -3.20
N ASP A 46 -2.11 0.11 -2.76
CA ASP A 46 -3.28 0.28 -3.63
C ASP A 46 -3.23 1.60 -4.40
N ILE A 47 -2.85 2.68 -3.71
CA ILE A 47 -2.65 4.01 -4.29
C ILE A 47 -1.52 3.98 -5.31
N ALA A 48 -0.39 3.33 -4.99
CA ALA A 48 0.73 3.23 -5.92
C ALA A 48 0.35 2.44 -7.19
N LEU A 49 -0.40 1.34 -7.05
CA LEU A 49 -0.90 0.57 -8.18
C LEU A 49 -1.93 1.36 -9.01
N ALA A 50 -2.88 2.03 -8.35
CA ALA A 50 -3.86 2.90 -9.02
C ALA A 50 -3.15 4.00 -9.81
N PHE A 51 -2.16 4.64 -9.21
CA PHE A 51 -1.38 5.70 -9.84
C PHE A 51 -0.60 5.18 -11.05
N LYS A 52 0.09 4.05 -10.93
CA LYS A 52 0.95 3.55 -12.02
C LYS A 52 0.19 2.85 -13.14
N CYS A 53 -0.88 2.11 -12.82
CA CYS A 53 -1.56 1.24 -13.79
C CYS A 53 -2.91 1.78 -14.27
N LEU A 54 -3.64 2.54 -13.44
CA LEU A 54 -4.99 3.02 -13.80
C LEU A 54 -4.98 4.47 -14.30
N MET A 55 -4.22 5.37 -13.67
CA MET A 55 -4.15 6.78 -14.11
C MET A 55 -3.70 6.99 -15.57
N PRO A 56 -2.85 6.15 -16.20
CA PRO A 56 -2.56 6.28 -17.64
C PRO A 56 -3.81 6.23 -18.53
N LEU A 57 -4.83 5.42 -18.15
CA LEU A 57 -6.11 5.37 -18.86
C LEU A 57 -6.84 6.71 -18.81
N LEU A 58 -6.60 7.50 -17.76
CA LEU A 58 -7.21 8.80 -17.52
C LEU A 58 -6.29 9.96 -17.99
N GLY A 59 -5.28 9.67 -18.83
CA GLY A 59 -4.44 10.68 -19.48
C GLY A 59 -3.16 11.04 -18.73
N MET A 60 -2.81 10.32 -17.67
CA MET A 60 -1.54 10.52 -16.96
C MET A 60 -0.35 10.25 -17.88
N GLY A 61 0.65 11.13 -17.83
CA GLY A 61 1.83 11.04 -18.70
C GLY A 61 1.60 11.54 -20.12
N GLY A 62 0.41 12.06 -20.43
CA GLY A 62 0.12 12.74 -21.69
C GLY A 62 0.73 14.13 -21.78
N GLU A 63 0.52 14.77 -22.93
CA GLU A 63 0.99 16.11 -23.24
C GLU A 63 -0.09 16.96 -23.91
N THR A 64 0.13 18.27 -23.94
CA THR A 64 -0.71 19.21 -24.68
C THR A 64 -0.50 19.08 -26.18
N GLU A 65 -1.40 19.67 -26.97
CA GLU A 65 -1.24 19.80 -28.42
C GLU A 65 0.10 20.45 -28.80
N LYS A 66 0.64 21.31 -27.93
CA LYS A 66 1.93 22.00 -28.10
C LYS A 66 3.14 21.18 -27.64
N GLY A 67 2.95 19.93 -27.22
CA GLY A 67 4.03 19.05 -26.75
C GLY A 67 4.53 19.38 -25.33
N THR A 68 3.72 20.07 -24.52
CA THR A 68 4.06 20.34 -23.11
C THR A 68 3.48 19.23 -22.24
N ALA A 69 4.28 18.62 -21.37
CA ALA A 69 3.81 17.56 -20.47
C ALA A 69 2.66 18.06 -19.57
N LEU A 70 1.64 17.22 -19.39
CA LEU A 70 0.55 17.49 -18.45
C LEU A 70 1.09 17.43 -17.00
N PRO A 71 0.58 18.28 -16.08
CA PRO A 71 1.02 18.26 -14.70
C PRO A 71 0.60 16.94 -14.04
N ILE A 72 1.51 16.30 -13.30
CA ILE A 72 1.23 14.99 -12.68
C ILE A 72 0.33 15.09 -11.43
N LEU A 73 0.37 16.24 -10.75
CA LEU A 73 -0.21 16.44 -9.43
C LEU A 73 -1.73 16.15 -9.37
N PRO A 74 -2.58 16.56 -10.34
CA PRO A 74 -4.00 16.24 -10.30
C PRO A 74 -4.29 14.72 -10.33
N TRP A 75 -3.49 13.94 -11.04
CA TRP A 75 -3.64 12.47 -11.08
C TRP A 75 -3.20 11.82 -9.77
N TRP A 76 -2.12 12.29 -9.16
CA TRP A 76 -1.71 11.82 -7.83
C TRP A 76 -2.77 12.15 -6.78
N ASN A 77 -3.20 13.42 -6.73
CA ASN A 77 -4.19 13.89 -5.76
C ASN A 77 -5.54 13.17 -5.94
N ALA A 78 -5.89 12.72 -7.16
CA ALA A 78 -7.07 11.91 -7.41
C ALA A 78 -7.06 10.58 -6.65
N VAL A 79 -5.90 9.92 -6.55
CA VAL A 79 -5.78 8.58 -5.96
C VAL A 79 -5.22 8.57 -4.55
N ALA A 80 -4.66 9.68 -4.06
CA ALA A 80 -4.13 9.82 -2.72
C ALA A 80 -5.23 9.85 -1.63
N ILE A 81 -6.06 8.81 -1.54
CA ILE A 81 -7.23 8.74 -0.64
C ILE A 81 -6.85 8.67 0.85
N ASN A 82 -5.58 8.40 1.14
CA ASN A 82 -5.02 8.42 2.50
C ASN A 82 -4.51 9.82 2.92
N ASP A 83 -4.55 10.80 2.01
CA ASP A 83 -4.09 12.18 2.19
C ASP A 83 -5.27 13.15 2.03
N VAL A 84 -5.77 13.64 3.16
CA VAL A 84 -6.92 14.56 3.21
C VAL A 84 -6.64 15.89 2.51
N PRO A 85 -5.48 16.56 2.73
CA PRO A 85 -5.08 17.71 1.93
C PRO A 85 -5.09 17.46 0.42
N ALA A 86 -4.49 16.35 -0.05
CA ALA A 86 -4.44 16.03 -1.48
C ALA A 86 -5.84 15.83 -2.07
N GLN A 87 -6.73 15.11 -1.38
CA GLN A 87 -8.12 14.92 -1.83
C GLN A 87 -8.91 16.22 -1.81
N SER A 88 -8.69 17.06 -0.80
CA SER A 88 -9.36 18.37 -0.70
C SER A 88 -8.94 19.28 -1.86
N ASP A 89 -7.67 19.27 -2.21
CA ASP A 89 -7.14 19.98 -3.38
C ASP A 89 -7.70 19.41 -4.69
N PHE A 90 -7.66 18.07 -4.87
CA PHE A 90 -8.22 17.42 -6.06
C PHE A 90 -9.67 17.84 -6.27
N TYR A 91 -10.49 17.79 -5.23
CA TYR A 91 -11.91 18.11 -5.33
C TYR A 91 -12.25 19.60 -5.20
N SER A 92 -11.25 20.47 -5.18
CA SER A 92 -11.46 21.91 -5.12
C SER A 92 -12.04 22.46 -6.43
N THR A 93 -12.73 23.60 -6.33
CA THR A 93 -13.20 24.36 -7.51
C THR A 93 -12.02 24.82 -8.37
N ALA A 94 -10.87 25.12 -7.76
CA ALA A 94 -9.66 25.52 -8.47
C ALA A 94 -9.13 24.40 -9.36
N ASN A 95 -8.99 23.18 -8.81
CA ASN A 95 -8.59 22.02 -9.60
C ASN A 95 -9.64 21.66 -10.65
N GLY A 96 -10.94 21.84 -10.36
CA GLY A 96 -11.99 21.70 -11.37
C GLY A 96 -11.77 22.61 -12.59
N ARG A 97 -11.40 23.88 -12.39
CA ARG A 97 -11.05 24.80 -13.49
C ARG A 97 -9.80 24.32 -14.23
N LEU A 98 -8.74 23.95 -13.50
CA LEU A 98 -7.52 23.40 -14.07
C LEU A 98 -7.81 22.19 -14.97
N LEU A 99 -8.61 21.23 -14.52
CA LEU A 99 -8.97 20.05 -15.32
C LEU A 99 -9.72 20.42 -16.61
N ASN A 100 -10.59 21.45 -16.59
CA ASN A 100 -11.24 21.94 -17.81
C ASN A 100 -10.25 22.65 -18.75
N ASP A 101 -9.24 23.35 -18.23
CA ASP A 101 -8.18 23.96 -19.04
C ASP A 101 -7.28 22.90 -19.69
N LEU A 102 -6.91 21.86 -18.93
CA LEU A 102 -6.17 20.73 -19.44
C LEU A 102 -6.97 19.99 -20.51
N LEU A 103 -8.28 19.77 -20.31
CA LEU A 103 -9.14 19.12 -21.30
C LEU A 103 -9.14 19.85 -22.66
N ARG A 104 -9.09 21.18 -22.66
CA ARG A 104 -9.07 21.99 -23.89
C ARG A 104 -7.73 21.98 -24.64
N SER A 105 -6.65 21.63 -23.96
CA SER A 105 -5.30 21.74 -24.49
C SER A 105 -4.56 20.41 -24.60
N ALA A 106 -5.06 19.35 -23.98
CA ALA A 106 -4.50 18.01 -24.03
C ALA A 106 -4.63 17.41 -25.42
N ARG A 107 -3.56 16.74 -25.89
CA ARG A 107 -3.59 15.97 -27.14
C ARG A 107 -4.58 14.82 -27.07
N ASP A 108 -4.63 14.12 -25.93
CA ASP A 108 -5.59 13.05 -25.65
C ASP A 108 -6.75 13.58 -24.77
N ALA A 109 -7.52 14.53 -25.29
CA ALA A 109 -8.61 15.18 -24.55
C ALA A 109 -9.61 14.18 -23.96
N ASP A 110 -9.95 13.12 -24.71
CA ASP A 110 -10.90 12.08 -24.26
C ASP A 110 -10.43 11.40 -22.97
N LYS A 111 -9.13 11.12 -22.82
CA LYS A 111 -8.60 10.52 -21.59
C LYS A 111 -8.65 11.48 -20.41
N VAL A 112 -8.34 12.76 -20.63
CA VAL A 112 -8.43 13.79 -19.58
C VAL A 112 -9.89 14.00 -19.15
N ALA A 113 -10.85 13.84 -20.07
CA ALA A 113 -12.28 13.89 -19.75
C ALA A 113 -12.69 12.80 -18.74
N LEU A 114 -12.02 11.64 -18.75
CA LEU A 114 -12.24 10.57 -17.78
C LEU A 114 -11.79 11.00 -16.37
N LEU A 115 -10.65 11.68 -16.24
CA LEU A 115 -10.25 12.26 -14.95
C LEU A 115 -11.23 13.32 -14.47
N LEU A 116 -11.71 14.17 -15.39
CA LEU A 116 -12.75 15.16 -15.07
C LEU A 116 -14.04 14.49 -14.60
N LYS A 117 -14.44 13.34 -15.16
CA LYS A 117 -15.56 12.54 -14.67
C LYS A 117 -15.32 12.03 -13.25
N VAL A 118 -14.11 11.52 -12.96
CA VAL A 118 -13.72 11.10 -11.60
C VAL A 118 -13.86 12.24 -10.60
N TRP A 119 -13.42 13.45 -10.97
CA TRP A 119 -13.60 14.66 -10.18
C TRP A 119 -15.08 15.00 -9.95
N ARG A 120 -15.88 15.09 -11.02
CA ARG A 120 -17.30 15.47 -10.97
C ARG A 120 -18.14 14.50 -10.14
N GLN A 121 -17.86 13.20 -10.25
CA GLN A 121 -18.65 12.13 -9.65
C GLN A 121 -18.03 11.53 -8.38
N ARG A 122 -16.93 12.11 -7.87
CA ARG A 122 -16.28 11.68 -6.62
C ARG A 122 -15.85 10.21 -6.64
N LEU A 123 -15.21 9.76 -7.72
CA LEU A 123 -14.93 8.34 -7.98
C LEU A 123 -13.58 7.83 -7.45
N SER A 124 -12.79 8.66 -6.77
CA SER A 124 -11.44 8.31 -6.27
C SER A 124 -11.40 7.00 -5.49
N TYR A 125 -12.31 6.82 -4.53
CA TYR A 125 -12.36 5.61 -3.71
C TYR A 125 -12.62 4.34 -4.55
N ARG A 126 -13.55 4.41 -5.52
CA ARG A 126 -13.84 3.26 -6.40
C ARG A 126 -12.63 2.90 -7.27
N LEU A 127 -11.87 3.90 -7.70
CA LEU A 127 -10.67 3.71 -8.49
C LEU A 127 -9.57 3.01 -7.68
N VAL A 128 -9.29 3.48 -6.46
CA VAL A 128 -8.30 2.83 -5.57
C VAL A 128 -8.76 1.44 -5.15
N ARG A 129 -10.06 1.23 -4.89
CA ARG A 129 -10.61 -0.09 -4.62
C ARG A 129 -10.42 -1.06 -5.78
N SER A 130 -10.55 -0.61 -7.03
CA SER A 130 -10.29 -1.45 -8.20
C SER A 130 -8.82 -1.88 -8.26
N ALA A 131 -7.91 -1.01 -7.83
CA ALA A 131 -6.50 -1.37 -7.67
C ALA A 131 -6.27 -2.36 -6.52
N GLU A 132 -6.94 -2.21 -5.38
CA GLU A 132 -6.88 -3.18 -4.28
C GLU A 132 -7.32 -4.58 -4.72
N GLU A 133 -8.47 -4.68 -5.40
CA GLU A 133 -8.99 -5.94 -5.93
C GLU A 133 -8.00 -6.56 -6.94
N SER A 134 -7.37 -5.73 -7.77
CA SER A 134 -6.34 -6.17 -8.72
C SER A 134 -5.06 -6.66 -8.03
N LYS A 135 -4.59 -5.97 -6.98
CA LYS A 135 -3.45 -6.36 -6.15
C LYS A 135 -3.68 -7.71 -5.48
N ILE A 136 -4.88 -7.92 -4.95
CA ILE A 136 -5.28 -9.20 -4.33
C ILE A 136 -5.28 -10.31 -5.40
N ALA A 137 -5.89 -10.08 -6.56
CA ALA A 137 -5.92 -11.05 -7.65
C ALA A 137 -4.51 -11.43 -8.13
N LEU A 138 -3.61 -10.46 -8.25
CA LEU A 138 -2.21 -10.68 -8.66
C LEU A 138 -1.36 -11.40 -7.61
N SER A 139 -1.87 -11.62 -6.40
CA SER A 139 -1.21 -12.46 -5.39
C SER A 139 -1.28 -13.95 -5.73
N SER A 140 -2.23 -14.37 -6.60
CA SER A 140 -2.40 -15.76 -7.05
C SER A 140 -2.39 -15.93 -8.57
N ALA A 141 -2.47 -14.85 -9.35
CA ALA A 141 -2.43 -14.86 -10.80
C ALA A 141 -1.23 -14.08 -11.37
N ALA A 142 -0.80 -14.44 -12.59
CA ALA A 142 0.28 -13.75 -13.30
C ALA A 142 -0.18 -12.41 -13.92
N SER A 143 -1.48 -12.29 -14.21
CA SER A 143 -2.11 -11.10 -14.76
C SER A 143 -3.58 -11.02 -14.36
N VAL A 144 -4.13 -9.81 -14.33
CA VAL A 144 -5.56 -9.54 -14.12
C VAL A 144 -6.02 -8.46 -15.10
N GLU A 145 -7.25 -8.58 -15.59
CA GLU A 145 -7.92 -7.51 -16.33
C GLU A 145 -8.71 -6.65 -15.34
N THR A 146 -8.38 -5.36 -15.27
CA THR A 146 -9.02 -4.39 -14.37
C THR A 146 -9.97 -3.51 -15.17
N ALA A 147 -11.26 -3.78 -15.08
CA ALA A 147 -12.31 -2.97 -15.69
C ALA A 147 -12.74 -1.81 -14.79
N LEU A 148 -13.04 -0.66 -15.39
CA LEU A 148 -13.48 0.57 -14.74
C LEU A 148 -14.83 1.07 -15.31
N PRO A 149 -15.89 0.24 -15.33
CA PRO A 149 -17.17 0.55 -15.98
C PRO A 149 -17.86 1.77 -15.36
N PHE A 150 -17.55 2.10 -14.11
CA PHE A 150 -18.07 3.30 -13.45
C PHE A 150 -17.48 4.62 -14.02
N ILE A 151 -16.42 4.55 -14.83
CA ILE A 151 -15.84 5.69 -15.55
C ILE A 151 -16.27 5.64 -17.02
N GLN A 152 -16.14 4.50 -17.68
CA GLN A 152 -16.62 4.26 -19.04
C GLN A 152 -16.76 2.76 -19.24
N ASP A 153 -17.83 2.33 -19.92
CA ASP A 153 -18.26 0.92 -19.97
C ASP A 153 -17.15 -0.03 -20.41
N ASP A 154 -16.42 0.31 -21.48
CA ASP A 154 -15.34 -0.52 -22.05
C ASP A 154 -13.94 -0.14 -21.54
N LEU A 155 -13.84 0.67 -20.48
CA LEU A 155 -12.54 1.08 -19.96
C LEU A 155 -11.92 -0.03 -19.12
N ALA A 156 -10.86 -0.66 -19.64
CA ALA A 156 -10.13 -1.69 -18.92
C ALA A 156 -8.63 -1.64 -19.22
N THR A 157 -7.83 -2.28 -18.37
CA THR A 157 -6.40 -2.52 -18.62
C THR A 157 -5.96 -3.86 -18.05
N ALA A 158 -5.06 -4.54 -18.74
CA ALA A 158 -4.40 -5.72 -18.20
C ALA A 158 -3.21 -5.31 -17.33
N ILE A 159 -3.22 -5.73 -16.07
CA ILE A 159 -2.12 -5.54 -15.14
C ILE A 159 -1.40 -6.88 -14.98
N ALA A 160 -0.12 -6.93 -15.34
CA ALA A 160 0.74 -8.09 -15.12
C ALA A 160 1.55 -7.96 -13.83
N GLN A 161 2.15 -9.05 -13.35
CA GLN A 161 3.03 -9.04 -12.18
C GLN A 161 4.17 -8.01 -12.29
N GLN A 162 4.74 -7.80 -13.47
CA GLN A 162 5.79 -6.78 -13.65
C GLN A 162 5.25 -5.36 -13.39
N GLY A 163 3.99 -5.10 -13.75
CA GLY A 163 3.33 -3.82 -13.46
C GLY A 163 3.11 -3.63 -11.97
N LEU A 164 2.74 -4.70 -11.26
CA LEU A 164 2.65 -4.70 -9.79
C LEU A 164 4.02 -4.45 -9.15
N GLU A 165 5.06 -5.17 -9.55
CA GLU A 165 6.43 -5.00 -9.04
C GLU A 165 6.90 -3.55 -9.23
N ALA A 166 6.76 -2.99 -10.42
CA ALA A 166 7.14 -1.61 -10.71
C ALA A 166 6.32 -0.58 -9.92
N ALA A 167 5.05 -0.86 -9.65
CA ALA A 167 4.21 0.03 -8.86
C ALA A 167 4.55 -0.01 -7.36
N LEU A 168 4.90 -1.18 -6.83
CA LEU A 168 5.15 -1.37 -5.40
C LEU A 168 6.60 -1.12 -4.98
N ASP A 169 7.53 -0.92 -5.91
CA ASP A 169 8.97 -0.74 -5.63
C ASP A 169 9.26 0.29 -4.52
N GLN A 170 8.71 1.51 -4.66
CA GLN A 170 8.93 2.59 -3.68
C GLN A 170 8.24 2.30 -2.33
N PRO A 171 6.94 1.94 -2.26
CA PRO A 171 6.33 1.54 -0.99
C PRO A 171 7.05 0.38 -0.30
N LEU A 172 7.46 -0.65 -1.04
CA LEU A 172 8.19 -1.79 -0.49
C LEU A 172 9.54 -1.37 0.07
N THR A 173 10.27 -0.50 -0.62
CA THR A 173 11.54 0.05 -0.11
C THR A 173 11.38 0.67 1.27
N ARG A 174 10.32 1.46 1.47
CA ARG A 174 10.05 2.10 2.77
C ARG A 174 9.64 1.10 3.85
N ILE A 175 8.93 0.04 3.49
CA ILE A 175 8.62 -1.06 4.43
C ILE A 175 9.90 -1.82 4.83
N MET A 176 10.79 -2.13 3.87
CA MET A 176 12.07 -2.79 4.14
C MET A 176 13.03 -1.91 4.96
N GLU A 177 12.93 -0.59 4.82
CA GLU A 177 13.65 0.36 5.68
C GLU A 177 13.23 0.22 7.15
N GLN A 178 11.94 0.04 7.44
CA GLN A 178 11.48 -0.23 8.81
C GLN A 178 12.07 -1.53 9.35
N VAL A 179 12.04 -2.60 8.55
CA VAL A 179 12.67 -3.87 8.93
C VAL A 179 14.14 -3.65 9.31
N ARG A 180 14.89 -2.88 8.51
CA ARG A 180 16.28 -2.55 8.81
C ARG A 180 16.43 -1.78 10.12
N LEU A 181 15.63 -0.74 10.34
CA LEU A 181 15.66 0.07 11.57
C LEU A 181 15.39 -0.76 12.84
N ALA A 182 14.42 -1.69 12.77
CA ALA A 182 14.14 -2.60 13.88
C ALA A 182 15.30 -3.57 14.16
N LEU A 183 16.02 -4.01 13.13
CA LEU A 183 17.20 -4.87 13.29
C LEU A 183 18.40 -4.10 13.84
N ASP A 184 18.70 -2.93 13.27
CA ASP A 184 19.83 -2.08 13.65
C ASP A 184 19.77 -1.66 15.13
N SER A 185 18.56 -1.40 15.65
CA SER A 185 18.35 -1.07 17.07
C SER A 185 18.64 -2.22 18.03
N SER A 186 18.63 -3.47 17.55
CA SER A 186 18.76 -4.67 18.39
C SER A 186 20.12 -5.36 18.33
N GLN A 187 20.90 -5.09 17.27
CA GLN A 187 22.14 -5.81 16.91
C GLN A 187 22.01 -7.34 16.93
N THR A 188 20.79 -7.86 16.75
CA THR A 188 20.46 -9.29 16.87
C THR A 188 19.77 -9.77 15.61
N THR A 189 20.16 -10.94 15.11
CA THR A 189 19.47 -11.57 13.97
C THR A 189 18.29 -12.40 14.46
N PRO A 190 17.09 -12.27 13.88
CA PRO A 190 15.94 -13.11 14.25
C PRO A 190 16.09 -14.55 13.79
N ASP A 191 15.63 -15.51 14.60
CA ASP A 191 15.54 -16.93 14.18
C ASP A 191 14.33 -17.22 13.28
N VAL A 192 13.32 -16.34 13.30
CA VAL A 192 12.07 -16.47 12.54
C VAL A 192 11.44 -15.10 12.34
N ILE A 193 10.85 -14.89 11.17
CA ILE A 193 10.05 -13.72 10.83
C ILE A 193 8.57 -14.12 10.89
N TYR A 194 7.79 -13.46 11.73
CA TYR A 194 6.35 -13.62 11.80
C TYR A 194 5.67 -12.47 11.07
N LEU A 195 5.06 -12.78 9.93
CA LEU A 195 4.29 -11.82 9.13
C LEU A 195 2.83 -11.82 9.58
N THR A 196 2.24 -10.62 9.73
CA THR A 196 0.82 -10.44 10.07
C THR A 196 0.26 -9.19 9.39
N GLY A 197 -1.07 -9.10 9.31
CA GLY A 197 -1.78 -8.01 8.65
C GLY A 197 -2.23 -8.34 7.22
N GLY A 198 -3.33 -7.73 6.77
CA GLY A 198 -3.99 -8.12 5.52
C GLY A 198 -3.10 -8.03 4.26
N SER A 199 -2.11 -7.13 4.28
CA SER A 199 -1.16 -6.92 3.17
C SER A 199 0.06 -7.84 3.21
N ALA A 200 0.33 -8.48 4.36
CA ALA A 200 1.44 -9.41 4.54
C ALA A 200 1.36 -10.68 3.66
N ARG A 201 0.18 -10.94 3.08
CA ARG A 201 -0.05 -12.04 2.12
C ARG A 201 0.63 -11.82 0.77
N SER A 202 1.02 -10.59 0.45
CA SER A 202 1.65 -10.24 -0.82
C SER A 202 2.92 -11.09 -1.07
N PRO A 203 3.00 -11.81 -2.19
CA PRO A 203 4.21 -12.55 -2.56
C PRO A 203 5.45 -11.65 -2.69
N LEU A 204 5.26 -10.39 -3.09
CA LEU A 204 6.35 -9.42 -3.24
C LEU A 204 6.96 -9.04 -1.89
N ILE A 205 6.14 -8.88 -0.86
CA ILE A 205 6.62 -8.61 0.50
C ILE A 205 7.42 -9.80 1.02
N LYS A 206 6.91 -11.03 0.84
CA LYS A 206 7.60 -12.26 1.25
C LYS A 206 8.95 -12.40 0.54
N LYS A 207 8.99 -12.14 -0.76
CA LYS A 207 10.21 -12.16 -1.59
C LYS A 207 11.23 -11.11 -1.11
N ALA A 208 10.77 -9.88 -0.84
CA ALA A 208 11.63 -8.80 -0.35
C ALA A 208 12.24 -9.13 1.03
N LEU A 209 11.42 -9.65 1.96
CA LEU A 209 11.89 -10.08 3.28
C LEU A 209 12.88 -11.24 3.21
N ALA A 210 12.61 -12.24 2.36
CA ALA A 210 13.52 -13.36 2.14
C ALA A 210 14.87 -12.93 1.52
N ALA A 211 14.85 -11.89 0.69
CA ALA A 211 16.07 -11.31 0.13
C ALA A 211 16.87 -10.49 1.16
N GLN A 212 16.17 -9.77 2.05
CA GLN A 212 16.81 -8.95 3.09
C GLN A 212 17.36 -9.80 4.25
N LEU A 213 16.70 -10.91 4.60
CA LEU A 213 17.07 -11.82 5.68
C LEU A 213 17.15 -13.27 5.15
N PRO A 214 18.20 -13.58 4.36
CA PRO A 214 18.33 -14.90 3.75
C PRO A 214 18.50 -16.00 4.80
N GLY A 215 17.77 -17.10 4.62
CA GLY A 215 17.84 -18.27 5.51
C GLY A 215 16.95 -18.18 6.76
N ILE A 216 16.32 -17.03 7.03
CA ILE A 216 15.39 -16.91 8.15
C ILE A 216 13.99 -17.38 7.71
N PRO A 217 13.38 -18.37 8.40
CA PRO A 217 12.07 -18.86 8.06
C PRO A 217 11.00 -17.77 8.23
N LEU A 218 10.10 -17.70 7.24
CA LEU A 218 8.88 -16.90 7.29
C LEU A 218 7.75 -17.75 7.87
N ALA A 219 7.32 -17.42 9.09
CA ALA A 219 6.13 -17.97 9.71
C ALA A 219 4.92 -17.09 9.36
N GLY A 220 3.79 -17.74 9.08
CA GLY A 220 2.49 -17.10 8.93
C GLY A 220 1.52 -17.61 9.99
N GLY A 221 0.57 -16.78 10.40
CA GLY A 221 -0.52 -17.16 11.30
C GLY A 221 -1.84 -16.54 10.89
N ASP A 222 -2.80 -16.45 11.81
CA ASP A 222 -4.07 -15.77 11.56
C ASP A 222 -3.84 -14.25 11.44
N ASP A 223 -3.69 -13.78 10.20
CA ASP A 223 -3.39 -12.39 9.83
C ASP A 223 -4.39 -11.36 10.38
N PHE A 224 -5.61 -11.80 10.77
CA PHE A 224 -6.66 -10.93 11.29
C PHE A 224 -6.92 -11.13 12.79
N GLY A 225 -6.76 -12.35 13.30
CA GLY A 225 -7.03 -12.67 14.70
C GLY A 225 -5.84 -12.54 15.65
N SER A 226 -4.61 -12.46 15.15
CA SER A 226 -3.37 -12.53 15.95
C SER A 226 -3.29 -11.40 17.01
N VAL A 227 -3.58 -10.17 16.62
CA VAL A 227 -3.55 -8.99 17.51
C VAL A 227 -4.64 -9.08 18.56
N THR A 228 -5.88 -9.39 18.17
CA THR A 228 -7.02 -9.54 19.09
C THR A 228 -6.78 -10.67 20.10
N ALA A 229 -6.25 -11.81 19.64
CA ALA A 229 -5.88 -12.93 20.52
C ALA A 229 -4.76 -12.55 21.49
N GLY A 230 -3.78 -11.75 21.03
CA GLY A 230 -2.72 -11.20 21.87
C GLY A 230 -3.26 -10.31 22.99
N LEU A 231 -4.16 -9.38 22.66
CA LEU A 231 -4.82 -8.49 23.64
C LEU A 231 -5.67 -9.28 24.65
N ALA A 232 -6.42 -10.30 24.20
CA ALA A 232 -7.21 -11.15 25.08
C ALA A 232 -6.35 -11.95 26.07
N ARG A 233 -5.21 -12.48 25.61
CA ARG A 233 -4.23 -13.15 26.50
C ARG A 233 -3.59 -12.19 27.47
N TRP A 234 -3.30 -10.96 27.05
CA TRP A 234 -2.76 -9.93 27.93
C TRP A 234 -3.76 -9.53 29.03
N ALA A 235 -5.05 -9.40 28.69
CA ALA A 235 -6.10 -9.13 29.67
C ALA A 235 -6.15 -10.19 30.79
N GLN A 236 -5.92 -11.47 30.48
CA GLN A 236 -5.84 -12.54 31.49
C GLN A 236 -4.65 -12.41 32.44
N VAL A 237 -3.60 -11.68 32.07
CA VAL A 237 -2.44 -11.40 32.94
C VAL A 237 -2.72 -10.18 33.83
N VAL A 238 -3.38 -9.16 33.29
CA VAL A 238 -3.66 -7.89 34.00
C VAL A 238 -4.81 -8.01 34.99
N PHE A 239 -5.87 -8.75 34.65
CA PHE A 239 -7.11 -8.84 35.45
C PHE A 239 -7.20 -10.15 36.26
N ARG A 240 -6.05 -10.72 36.62
CA ARG A 240 -5.94 -11.85 37.55
C ARG A 240 -5.96 -11.41 39.00
#